data_AF-A0A2Z4V1G1-F1
#
_entry.id   AF-A0A2Z4V1G1-F1
#
_cell.length_a   1.000
_cell.length_b   1.000
_cell.length_c   1.000
_cell.angle_alpha   90.00
_cell.angle_beta   90.00
_cell.angle_gamma   90.00
#
_symmetry.space_group_name_H-M   'P 1'
#
loop_
_entity.id
_entity.type
_entity.pdbx_description
1 polymer ?
#
loop_
_entity_poly.entity_id
_entity_poly.type
_entity_poly.pdbx_seq_one_letter_code
_entity_poly.pdbx_strand_id
1 'polypeptide(L)'
;MPNGVPRFCTSEGNLMPAPRPRPTRIAGPLVTAFAVSAGLLSSSPALAATGPEAATGQFASLVKLTIGEEGSSRSCTGVLVDRSWIATAASCFAATPGASVPAGRPVLKGTATLGDGRTVEVADLAPRTDRDLALARLATPVDGIAPVKRAAAPALTGDLTAAGFGRTKTEWVPDKIHTGTFTLGTKDATSLTLTGKGADVICKGDAGGPLLNPAGELIGINSRSWQGGCLGAPATEARTGAFSARADDLNGWIQETVRTTTPRDFNGDGRSDAVMVYHHANSAIGFYTSLGNSSGGFDDFTIGYTVPVNSWDRASMKLIAGDFNGDRRADVGMMYRFGDGSIRMFTGLADAAGHIQPFTVSAVVPASAGWDWNAIELHSGDFNGDGRSDAVMVYHHANSAIGFYTSLGNSSGGFDDFTLGYTVPVNSWDRASMKLVAGDFNGDRRADVGMMYRFGDGSIRMFTGLADAAGHIQPFTVSAVVPASAGWDWNAIELHSGDFNGDGRSDAVMVYHHANSAIGFYTSLGNSSGGFDDFTLGYTVPVNSWDRASMKLVAGDLNGDRRTDIGMMYRFGDGAIRMFTGRADSAGHIQPFTVSAVVPAGAGWDWNAIRLH
;
A
#
# COMPACT_ATOMS: atom_id res chain seq x y z
N MET A 1 29.07 51.93 -5.07
CA MET A 1 28.34 51.52 -3.84
C MET A 1 29.33 50.83 -2.92
N PRO A 2 29.21 50.93 -1.58
CA PRO A 2 30.16 50.31 -0.63
C PRO A 2 30.14 48.77 -0.75
N ASN A 3 31.24 48.03 -0.54
CA ASN A 3 32.07 47.90 0.68
C ASN A 3 31.27 47.36 1.89
N GLY A 4 31.82 46.54 2.78
CA GLY A 4 33.19 46.03 2.89
C GLY A 4 33.53 45.73 4.36
N VAL A 5 34.29 44.67 4.62
CA VAL A 5 34.55 44.06 5.94
C VAL A 5 36.07 43.76 6.01
N PRO A 6 36.82 43.75 7.15
CA PRO A 6 36.56 44.13 8.57
C PRO A 6 37.69 44.94 9.31
N ARG A 7 37.52 45.13 10.65
CA ARG A 7 38.53 44.98 11.76
C ARG A 7 39.60 46.04 12.15
N PHE A 8 39.61 46.30 13.49
CA PHE A 8 40.74 46.45 14.46
C PHE A 8 41.43 47.80 14.83
N CYS A 9 41.67 47.93 16.16
CA CYS A 9 42.66 48.77 16.90
C CYS A 9 42.43 50.30 17.01
N THR A 10 42.85 51.05 18.05
CA THR A 10 43.73 50.75 19.24
C THR A 10 43.48 51.71 20.44
N SER A 11 44.05 51.38 21.63
CA SER A 11 44.51 52.28 22.74
C SER A 11 43.55 53.35 23.33
N GLU A 12 43.07 53.19 24.56
CA GLU A 12 43.68 53.57 25.87
C GLU A 12 43.51 55.05 26.31
N GLY A 13 43.10 55.25 27.57
CA GLY A 13 42.96 56.55 28.25
C GLY A 13 42.63 56.34 29.74
N ASN A 14 43.29 57.07 30.64
CA ASN A 14 43.41 56.70 32.08
C ASN A 14 43.10 57.89 33.01
N LEU A 15 43.04 57.62 34.33
CA LEU A 15 43.05 58.52 35.52
C LEU A 15 41.72 58.72 36.29
N MET A 16 41.86 58.72 37.63
CA MET A 16 40.87 59.11 38.65
C MET A 16 41.12 60.57 39.12
N PRO A 17 40.28 61.14 40.02
CA PRO A 17 40.55 61.02 41.46
C PRO A 17 39.30 60.88 42.38
N ALA A 18 39.55 60.60 43.67
CA ALA A 18 38.56 60.53 44.77
C ALA A 18 38.44 61.92 45.51
N PRO A 19 37.94 62.14 46.78
CA PRO A 19 37.94 61.24 47.96
C PRO A 19 36.86 61.39 49.11
N ARG A 20 36.69 60.29 49.90
CA ARG A 20 36.51 60.26 51.40
C ARG A 20 35.19 60.82 52.04
N PRO A 21 34.91 60.67 53.37
CA PRO A 21 35.51 59.77 54.41
C PRO A 21 34.55 59.10 55.46
N ARG A 22 34.81 57.82 55.83
CA ARG A 22 34.86 57.24 57.22
C ARG A 22 33.60 57.26 58.13
N PRO A 23 33.59 56.57 59.32
CA PRO A 23 34.47 55.51 59.87
C PRO A 23 33.73 54.13 59.87
N THR A 24 33.81 53.13 60.76
CA THR A 24 34.56 52.76 62.01
C THR A 24 34.62 51.21 62.09
N ARG A 25 35.73 50.54 62.41
CA ARG A 25 36.15 49.91 63.71
C ARG A 25 35.09 49.02 64.38
N ILE A 26 35.41 47.80 64.87
CA ILE A 26 36.68 47.04 65.06
C ILE A 26 36.36 45.51 64.96
N ALA A 27 37.24 44.49 64.86
CA ALA A 27 38.46 44.16 65.61
C ALA A 27 39.48 43.27 64.80
N GLY A 28 40.15 42.32 65.47
CA GLY A 28 41.00 41.20 64.98
C GLY A 28 41.23 40.21 66.16
N PRO A 29 42.23 39.28 66.16
CA PRO A 29 43.31 39.04 65.18
C PRO A 29 43.58 37.55 64.79
N LEU A 30 44.56 37.33 63.89
CA LEU A 30 45.49 36.18 63.61
C LEU A 30 45.17 34.73 64.11
N VAL A 31 45.55 33.63 63.42
CA VAL A 31 46.88 33.24 62.84
C VAL A 31 46.74 32.44 61.51
N THR A 32 47.85 32.31 60.77
CA THR A 32 48.03 31.72 59.41
C THR A 32 47.89 30.20 59.26
N ALA A 33 47.46 29.74 58.08
CA ALA A 33 47.72 28.40 57.53
C ALA A 33 47.88 28.42 55.99
N PHE A 34 48.45 27.36 55.39
CA PHE A 34 48.79 27.27 53.97
C PHE A 34 47.57 27.23 53.03
N ALA A 35 47.61 27.97 51.93
CA ALA A 35 46.74 27.77 50.78
C ALA A 35 47.34 26.70 49.84
N VAL A 36 46.94 25.44 50.01
CA VAL A 36 47.22 24.38 49.04
C VAL A 36 46.13 24.41 47.97
N SER A 37 46.52 24.70 46.72
CA SER A 37 45.63 24.68 45.56
C SER A 37 45.27 23.25 45.15
N ALA A 38 44.47 22.58 46.00
CA ALA A 38 43.87 21.28 45.68
C ALA A 38 42.81 21.47 44.58
N GLY A 39 43.27 21.38 43.32
CA GLY A 39 42.38 21.35 42.17
C GLY A 39 41.50 20.11 42.21
N LEU A 40 40.31 20.24 42.79
CA LEU A 40 39.27 19.22 42.73
C LEU A 40 38.77 19.10 41.30
N LEU A 41 39.49 18.29 40.51
CA LEU A 41 38.95 17.64 39.33
C LEU A 41 37.78 16.77 39.79
N SER A 42 36.59 17.35 39.82
CA SER A 42 35.34 16.59 39.83
C SER A 42 35.28 15.84 38.51
N SER A 43 35.85 14.64 38.49
CA SER A 43 35.65 13.69 37.40
C SER A 43 34.16 13.36 37.38
N SER A 44 33.42 14.01 36.48
CA SER A 44 32.07 13.57 36.10
C SER A 44 32.13 12.06 35.87
N PRO A 45 31.23 11.25 36.45
CA PRO A 45 31.22 9.83 36.16
C PRO A 45 31.10 9.67 34.65
N ALA A 46 31.98 8.84 34.07
CA ALA A 46 31.94 8.54 32.65
C ALA A 46 30.70 7.68 32.36
N LEU A 47 29.55 8.34 32.22
CA LEU A 47 28.27 7.77 31.83
C LEU A 47 28.36 7.36 30.37
N ALA A 48 28.94 6.18 30.19
CA ALA A 48 29.36 5.62 28.91
C ALA A 48 28.74 4.21 28.77
N ALA A 49 27.64 4.17 28.02
CA ALA A 49 27.13 3.10 27.16
C ALA A 49 25.65 3.38 26.85
N THR A 50 25.26 3.24 25.58
CA THR A 50 23.98 3.68 24.99
C THR A 50 23.65 5.15 25.30
N GLY A 51 23.74 5.99 24.27
CA GLY A 51 23.53 7.43 24.37
C GLY A 51 22.13 7.83 24.84
N PRO A 52 21.90 9.14 25.01
CA PRO A 52 20.81 9.65 25.85
C PRO A 52 19.42 9.20 25.41
N GLU A 53 18.55 9.04 26.41
CA GLU A 53 17.09 9.05 26.25
C GLU A 53 16.70 10.25 25.37
N ALA A 54 15.96 9.99 24.30
CA ALA A 54 15.47 11.03 23.41
C ALA A 54 14.42 11.90 24.12
N ALA A 55 14.37 13.20 23.81
CA ALA A 55 13.36 14.09 24.38
C ALA A 55 11.94 13.65 23.97
N THR A 56 10.93 13.90 24.80
CA THR A 56 9.55 13.50 24.51
C THR A 56 9.07 14.08 23.17
N GLY A 57 8.61 13.21 22.25
CA GLY A 57 8.20 13.57 20.89
C GLY A 57 9.34 13.67 19.87
N GLN A 58 10.60 13.62 20.30
CA GLN A 58 11.75 13.45 19.40
C GLN A 58 11.69 12.04 18.79
N PHE A 59 11.85 11.94 17.47
CA PHE A 59 11.70 10.68 16.71
C PHE A 59 10.31 10.02 16.78
N ALA A 60 9.22 10.81 16.79
CA ALA A 60 7.84 10.31 16.83
C ALA A 60 7.46 9.27 15.75
N SER A 61 8.22 9.15 14.66
CA SER A 61 8.05 8.14 13.61
C SER A 61 8.62 6.76 13.96
N LEU A 62 9.34 6.60 15.08
CA LEU A 62 9.86 5.31 15.53
C LEU A 62 8.77 4.48 16.21
N VAL A 63 8.86 3.18 16.00
CA VAL A 63 7.92 2.20 16.56
C VAL A 63 8.65 1.06 17.25
N LYS A 64 8.08 0.56 18.35
CA LYS A 64 8.57 -0.62 19.07
C LYS A 64 7.83 -1.85 18.50
N LEU A 65 8.55 -2.67 17.76
CA LEU A 65 8.01 -3.90 17.15
C LEU A 65 8.14 -5.07 18.13
N THR A 66 7.03 -5.75 18.40
CA THR A 66 7.03 -7.04 19.11
C THR A 66 6.62 -8.13 18.12
N ILE A 67 7.45 -9.17 17.95
CA ILE A 67 7.22 -10.26 17.00
C ILE A 67 7.19 -11.60 17.74
N GLY A 68 6.14 -12.40 17.54
CA GLY A 68 5.89 -13.66 18.24
C GLY A 68 5.06 -13.50 19.52
N GLU A 69 4.62 -14.61 20.09
CA GLU A 69 3.71 -14.65 21.24
C GLU A 69 4.44 -14.58 22.59
N GLU A 70 3.70 -14.27 23.65
CA GLU A 70 4.22 -14.07 25.01
C GLU A 70 5.12 -15.23 25.48
N GLY A 71 6.26 -14.91 26.10
CA GLY A 71 7.30 -15.88 26.48
C GLY A 71 8.24 -16.31 25.34
N SER A 72 7.87 -16.12 24.07
CA SER A 72 8.73 -16.34 22.89
C SER A 72 9.05 -15.05 22.11
N SER A 73 8.32 -13.98 22.40
CA SER A 73 8.34 -12.70 21.70
C SER A 73 9.71 -12.04 21.69
N ARG A 74 10.11 -11.51 20.53
CA ARG A 74 11.30 -10.66 20.37
C ARG A 74 10.90 -9.20 20.16
N SER A 75 11.68 -8.28 20.72
CA SER A 75 11.55 -6.85 20.44
C SER A 75 12.53 -6.44 19.32
N CYS A 76 12.05 -5.59 18.41
CA CYS A 76 12.82 -4.85 17.43
C CYS A 76 12.37 -3.38 17.43
N THR A 77 13.06 -2.54 16.68
CA THR A 77 12.63 -1.18 16.34
C THR A 77 12.17 -1.14 14.89
N GLY A 78 11.32 -0.17 14.54
CA GLY A 78 11.06 0.20 13.15
C GLY A 78 10.92 1.72 13.02
N VAL A 79 10.76 2.21 11.79
CA VAL A 79 10.44 3.61 11.50
C VAL A 79 9.36 3.73 10.43
N LEU A 80 8.33 4.55 10.66
CA LEU A 80 7.31 4.86 9.66
C LEU A 80 7.95 5.56 8.45
N VAL A 81 7.75 5.00 7.25
CA VAL A 81 8.14 5.60 5.95
C VAL A 81 6.93 6.05 5.12
N ASP A 82 5.73 5.69 5.56
CA ASP A 82 4.40 6.11 5.11
C ASP A 82 3.41 5.95 6.28
N ARG A 83 2.18 6.48 6.20
CA ARG A 83 1.11 6.25 7.19
C ARG A 83 0.80 4.76 7.39
N SER A 84 0.93 3.93 6.35
CA SER A 84 0.62 2.49 6.40
C SER A 84 1.85 1.58 6.40
N TRP A 85 3.09 2.09 6.40
CA TRP A 85 4.30 1.27 6.25
C TRP A 85 5.47 1.67 7.15
N ILE A 86 6.09 0.64 7.75
CA ILE A 86 7.27 0.73 8.61
C ILE A 86 8.48 0.11 7.90
N ALA A 87 9.62 0.80 7.84
CA ALA A 87 10.91 0.18 7.52
C ALA A 87 11.54 -0.45 8.78
N THR A 88 12.05 -1.67 8.64
CA THR A 88 12.69 -2.45 9.72
C THR A 88 13.61 -3.52 9.13
N ALA A 89 14.30 -4.31 9.96
CA ALA A 89 15.20 -5.36 9.51
C ALA A 89 14.39 -6.63 9.19
N ALA A 90 14.64 -7.25 8.04
CA ALA A 90 13.92 -8.47 7.65
C ALA A 90 14.14 -9.59 8.69
N SER A 91 15.35 -9.69 9.25
CA SER A 91 15.71 -10.63 10.31
C SER A 91 14.84 -10.54 11.58
N CYS A 92 14.13 -9.44 11.82
CA CYS A 92 13.14 -9.34 12.89
C CYS A 92 11.94 -10.29 12.69
N PHE A 93 11.52 -10.55 11.45
CA PHE A 93 10.38 -11.42 11.12
C PHE A 93 10.77 -12.86 10.75
N ALA A 94 12.06 -13.16 10.60
CA ALA A 94 12.54 -14.50 10.29
C ALA A 94 12.17 -15.51 11.40
N ALA A 95 11.44 -16.57 11.06
CA ALA A 95 11.02 -17.60 12.03
C ALA A 95 12.23 -18.20 12.76
N THR A 96 13.27 -18.56 12.00
CA THR A 96 14.59 -18.98 12.49
C THR A 96 15.62 -17.86 12.23
N PRO A 97 16.51 -17.52 13.17
CA PRO A 97 17.55 -16.52 12.95
C PRO A 97 18.42 -16.82 11.72
N GLY A 98 18.49 -15.87 10.79
CA GLY A 98 19.25 -15.99 9.54
C GLY A 98 18.53 -16.69 8.37
N ALA A 99 17.28 -17.15 8.56
CA ALA A 99 16.42 -17.54 7.45
C ALA A 99 15.97 -16.32 6.64
N SER A 100 15.62 -16.53 5.37
CA SER A 100 14.89 -15.55 4.57
C SER A 100 13.47 -15.35 5.12
N VAL A 101 12.89 -14.19 4.81
CA VAL A 101 11.49 -13.87 5.07
C VAL A 101 10.77 -13.82 3.71
N PRO A 102 9.60 -14.47 3.56
CA PRO A 102 8.78 -14.34 2.35
C PRO A 102 8.06 -12.99 2.32
N ALA A 103 7.63 -12.56 1.14
CA ALA A 103 6.63 -11.51 1.03
C ALA A 103 5.24 -12.03 1.47
N GLY A 104 4.31 -11.13 1.74
CA GLY A 104 2.97 -11.46 2.23
C GLY A 104 2.89 -11.46 3.77
N ARG A 105 1.80 -12.04 4.30
CA ARG A 105 1.48 -12.07 5.74
C ARG A 105 2.63 -12.62 6.61
N PRO A 106 2.98 -11.99 7.74
CA PRO A 106 3.98 -12.51 8.68
C PRO A 106 3.68 -13.94 9.17
N VAL A 107 4.70 -14.81 9.13
CA VAL A 107 4.65 -16.16 9.74
C VAL A 107 4.59 -16.09 11.28
N LEU A 108 5.17 -15.04 11.86
CA LEU A 108 5.05 -14.71 13.28
C LEU A 108 4.29 -13.39 13.42
N LYS A 109 3.22 -13.37 14.23
CA LYS A 109 2.44 -12.15 14.48
C LYS A 109 3.36 -11.00 14.92
N GLY A 110 3.22 -9.85 14.26
CA GLY A 110 3.94 -8.63 14.59
C GLY A 110 2.99 -7.54 15.08
N THR A 111 3.36 -6.79 16.11
CA THR A 111 2.64 -5.61 16.58
C THR A 111 3.61 -4.43 16.68
N ALA A 112 3.25 -3.30 16.07
CA ALA A 112 3.95 -2.03 16.21
C ALA A 112 3.30 -1.19 17.31
N THR A 113 4.08 -0.76 18.29
CA THR A 113 3.66 0.23 19.30
C THR A 113 4.23 1.59 18.90
N LEU A 114 3.34 2.58 18.78
CA LEU A 114 3.67 3.95 18.40
C LEU A 114 4.13 4.77 19.62
N GLY A 115 4.78 5.91 19.37
CA GLY A 115 5.22 6.84 20.43
C GLY A 115 4.11 7.49 21.27
N ASP A 116 2.84 7.33 20.88
CA ASP A 116 1.65 7.74 21.64
C ASP A 116 0.96 6.57 22.39
N GLY A 117 1.53 5.36 22.33
CA GLY A 117 1.02 4.16 22.99
C GLY A 117 -0.03 3.38 22.20
N ARG A 118 -0.49 3.86 21.03
CA ARG A 118 -1.34 3.04 20.13
C ARG A 118 -0.57 1.81 19.65
N THR A 119 -1.26 0.68 19.57
CA THR A 119 -0.73 -0.56 19.00
C THR A 119 -1.47 -0.91 17.70
N VAL A 120 -0.73 -1.33 16.68
CA VAL A 120 -1.26 -1.73 15.37
C VAL A 120 -0.60 -3.03 14.93
N GLU A 121 -1.38 -3.97 14.38
CA GLU A 121 -0.85 -5.24 13.86
C GLU A 121 -0.11 -5.02 12.54
N VAL A 122 0.96 -5.79 12.32
CA VAL A 122 1.63 -5.88 11.02
C VAL A 122 0.88 -6.91 10.18
N ALA A 123 0.18 -6.44 9.14
CA ALA A 123 -0.63 -7.28 8.27
C ALA A 123 0.21 -8.09 7.27
N ASP A 124 1.29 -7.50 6.77
CA ASP A 124 1.95 -7.91 5.53
C ASP A 124 3.42 -7.41 5.48
N LEU A 125 4.29 -8.10 4.73
CA LEU A 125 5.73 -7.84 4.61
C LEU A 125 6.18 -7.73 3.16
N ALA A 126 7.03 -6.76 2.87
CA ALA A 126 7.79 -6.63 1.63
C ALA A 126 9.29 -6.65 1.97
N PRO A 127 9.91 -7.84 2.05
CA PRO A 127 11.34 -7.98 2.32
C PRO A 127 12.19 -7.71 1.08
N ARG A 128 13.37 -7.13 1.28
CA ARG A 128 14.44 -7.10 0.28
C ARG A 128 15.13 -8.46 0.18
N THR A 129 15.44 -8.88 -1.03
CA THR A 129 16.20 -10.11 -1.30
C THR A 129 17.72 -9.90 -1.26
N ASP A 130 18.19 -8.66 -1.39
CA ASP A 130 19.61 -8.28 -1.47
C ASP A 130 20.21 -7.79 -0.14
N ARG A 131 19.39 -7.51 0.87
CA ARG A 131 19.83 -6.92 2.15
C ARG A 131 18.83 -7.16 3.30
N ASP A 132 19.31 -7.02 4.54
CA ASP A 132 18.50 -7.21 5.76
C ASP A 132 17.59 -6.00 6.04
N LEU A 133 16.56 -5.83 5.20
CA LEU A 133 15.60 -4.75 5.27
C LEU A 133 14.23 -5.24 4.76
N ALA A 134 13.16 -4.91 5.47
CA ALA A 134 11.80 -5.14 5.01
C ALA A 134 10.96 -3.88 5.25
N LEU A 135 9.94 -3.68 4.41
CA LEU A 135 8.79 -2.86 4.75
C LEU A 135 7.72 -3.76 5.37
N ALA A 136 7.12 -3.29 6.45
CA ALA A 136 6.06 -3.96 7.20
C ALA A 136 4.80 -3.10 7.11
N ARG A 137 3.74 -3.63 6.49
CA ARG A 137 2.47 -2.94 6.32
C ARG A 137 1.66 -3.03 7.60
N LEU A 138 1.10 -1.91 8.02
CA LEU A 138 0.19 -1.84 9.15
C LEU A 138 -1.22 -2.22 8.72
N ALA A 139 -1.92 -2.94 9.59
CA ALA A 139 -3.33 -3.34 9.40
C ALA A 139 -4.30 -2.16 9.42
N THR A 140 -3.90 -1.02 10.00
CA THR A 140 -4.63 0.26 9.90
C THR A 140 -3.66 1.41 9.65
N PRO A 141 -4.02 2.41 8.82
CA PRO A 141 -3.19 3.60 8.62
C PRO A 141 -2.97 4.41 9.90
N VAL A 142 -1.75 4.93 10.07
CA VAL A 142 -1.34 5.73 11.23
C VAL A 142 -1.32 7.21 10.86
N ASP A 143 -2.45 7.87 11.14
CA ASP A 143 -2.56 9.32 11.00
C ASP A 143 -2.06 10.07 12.25
N GLY A 144 -1.74 11.36 12.03
CA GLY A 144 -1.21 12.28 13.04
C GLY A 144 0.31 12.20 13.26
N ILE A 145 1.00 11.17 12.75
CA ILE A 145 2.46 11.01 12.84
C ILE A 145 3.09 11.20 11.47
N ALA A 146 4.01 12.16 11.35
CA ALA A 146 4.76 12.36 10.11
C ALA A 146 5.79 11.23 9.90
N PRO A 147 5.81 10.54 8.75
CA PRO A 147 6.85 9.56 8.42
C PRO A 147 8.25 10.18 8.38
N VAL A 148 9.28 9.35 8.51
CA VAL A 148 10.68 9.81 8.43
C VAL A 148 11.00 10.33 7.03
N LYS A 149 11.70 11.46 6.96
CA LYS A 149 12.31 11.93 5.72
C LYS A 149 13.33 10.91 5.24
N ARG A 150 13.43 10.68 3.94
CA ARG A 150 14.39 9.75 3.34
C ARG A 150 15.45 10.56 2.59
N ALA A 151 16.71 10.25 2.80
CA ALA A 151 17.80 10.99 2.17
C ALA A 151 17.84 10.70 0.66
N ALA A 152 18.19 11.71 -0.14
CA ALA A 152 18.61 11.50 -1.52
C ALA A 152 20.12 11.20 -1.54
N ALA A 153 20.53 10.06 -2.10
CA ALA A 153 21.95 9.71 -2.22
C ALA A 153 22.68 10.73 -3.13
N PRO A 154 23.67 11.46 -2.59
CA PRO A 154 25.04 11.13 -3.02
C PRO A 154 26.09 11.12 -1.89
N ALA A 155 25.91 11.84 -0.78
CA ALA A 155 26.96 12.06 0.22
C ALA A 155 26.50 11.71 1.64
N LEU A 156 27.21 10.77 2.29
CA LEU A 156 27.09 10.48 3.72
C LEU A 156 28.28 11.12 4.44
N THR A 157 28.08 12.30 5.04
CA THR A 157 29.12 13.06 5.74
C THR A 157 28.62 13.57 7.09
N GLY A 158 29.56 13.76 8.03
CA GLY A 158 29.25 14.12 9.41
C GLY A 158 28.88 12.91 10.27
N ASP A 159 28.23 13.19 11.40
CA ASP A 159 27.88 12.21 12.41
C ASP A 159 26.51 11.58 12.11
N LEU A 160 26.40 10.26 12.24
CA LEU A 160 25.18 9.51 11.99
C LEU A 160 24.49 9.18 13.32
N THR A 161 23.17 9.32 13.37
CA THR A 161 22.38 8.99 14.57
C THR A 161 21.66 7.67 14.37
N ALA A 162 21.94 6.67 15.19
CA ALA A 162 21.04 5.53 15.36
C ALA A 162 20.06 5.81 16.51
N ALA A 163 18.83 5.35 16.39
CA ALA A 163 17.82 5.48 17.45
C ALA A 163 16.93 4.23 17.54
N GLY A 164 16.48 3.88 18.74
CA GLY A 164 15.62 2.71 18.94
C GLY A 164 15.23 2.37 20.38
N PHE A 165 14.55 1.23 20.52
CA PHE A 165 14.07 0.66 21.79
C PHE A 165 14.90 -0.56 22.21
N GLY A 166 16.15 -0.67 21.78
CA GLY A 166 17.06 -1.73 22.19
C GLY A 166 17.56 -1.57 23.62
N ARG A 167 18.20 -2.62 24.13
CA ARG A 167 18.69 -2.66 25.52
C ARG A 167 19.70 -1.56 25.78
N THR A 168 19.58 -0.87 26.92
CA THR A 168 20.67 -0.05 27.42
C THR A 168 21.73 -0.93 28.11
N LYS A 169 22.70 -0.31 28.78
CA LYS A 169 23.60 -1.00 29.73
C LYS A 169 22.91 -1.47 31.01
N THR A 170 21.74 -0.93 31.34
CA THR A 170 21.06 -1.15 32.63
C THR A 170 19.62 -1.64 32.51
N GLU A 171 19.01 -1.58 31.32
CA GLU A 171 17.60 -1.89 31.09
C GLU A 171 17.44 -2.91 29.96
N TRP A 172 16.62 -3.94 30.19
CA TRP A 172 16.52 -5.12 29.31
C TRP A 172 15.50 -4.96 28.17
N VAL A 173 14.50 -4.10 28.34
CA VAL A 173 13.50 -3.71 27.33
C VAL A 173 13.01 -2.28 27.63
N PRO A 174 13.68 -1.23 27.13
CA PRO A 174 13.19 0.14 27.34
C PRO A 174 11.83 0.40 26.69
N ASP A 175 11.00 1.20 27.36
CA ASP A 175 9.79 1.80 26.77
C ASP A 175 10.06 3.18 26.15
N LYS A 176 11.31 3.66 26.21
CA LYS A 176 11.75 4.94 25.65
C LYS A 176 12.82 4.78 24.60
N ILE A 177 12.79 5.68 23.61
CA ILE A 177 13.78 5.77 22.55
C ILE A 177 15.13 6.22 23.14
N HIS A 178 16.17 5.46 22.88
CA HIS A 178 17.56 5.83 23.13
C HIS A 178 18.26 6.14 21.81
N THR A 179 19.36 6.89 21.89
CA THR A 179 20.13 7.34 20.71
C THR A 179 21.61 6.93 20.80
N GLY A 180 22.30 6.91 19.67
CA GLY A 180 23.75 6.75 19.63
C GLY A 180 24.36 7.41 18.40
N THR A 181 25.58 7.93 18.57
CA THR A 181 26.33 8.68 17.56
C THR A 181 27.38 7.77 16.91
N PHE A 182 27.36 7.68 15.58
CA PHE A 182 28.23 6.78 14.82
C PHE A 182 29.01 7.52 13.74
N THR A 183 30.25 7.11 13.50
CA THR A 183 30.97 7.44 12.27
C THR A 183 30.78 6.33 11.24
N LEU A 184 30.59 6.72 9.99
CA LEU A 184 30.59 5.80 8.85
C LEU A 184 32.00 5.22 8.64
N GLY A 185 32.08 3.92 8.42
CA GLY A 185 33.25 3.22 7.92
C GLY A 185 33.14 3.00 6.40
N THR A 186 32.93 1.76 6.01
CA THR A 186 32.71 1.36 4.62
C THR A 186 31.25 1.63 4.20
N LYS A 187 31.07 2.15 2.98
CA LYS A 187 29.79 2.18 2.27
C LYS A 187 29.84 1.21 1.10
N ASP A 188 29.09 0.11 1.19
CA ASP A 188 28.94 -0.86 0.12
C ASP A 188 27.70 -0.56 -0.74
N ALA A 189 27.39 -1.42 -1.71
CA ALA A 189 26.13 -1.35 -2.47
C ALA A 189 24.91 -1.48 -1.54
N THR A 190 24.90 -2.48 -0.66
CA THR A 190 23.74 -2.86 0.18
C THR A 190 23.91 -2.58 1.67
N SER A 191 25.11 -2.18 2.11
CA SER A 191 25.52 -2.16 3.53
C SER A 191 26.28 -0.87 3.91
N LEU A 192 26.15 -0.48 5.18
CA LEU A 192 26.99 0.53 5.85
C LEU A 192 27.63 -0.12 7.07
N THR A 193 28.96 0.00 7.21
CA THR A 193 29.66 -0.34 8.46
C THR A 193 29.81 0.91 9.33
N LEU A 194 29.64 0.76 10.64
CA LEU A 194 29.54 1.86 11.60
C LEU A 194 30.50 1.64 12.77
N THR A 195 31.08 2.72 13.28
CA THR A 195 31.80 2.74 14.56
C THR A 195 31.14 3.72 15.50
N GLY A 196 30.75 3.27 16.70
CA GLY A 196 30.14 4.15 17.70
C GLY A 196 31.16 5.11 18.30
N LYS A 197 30.76 6.36 18.53
CA LYS A 197 31.60 7.37 19.19
C LYS A 197 31.63 7.11 20.70
N GLY A 198 32.83 7.11 21.28
CA GLY A 198 33.01 6.86 22.71
C GLY A 198 32.56 5.46 23.11
N ALA A 199 31.35 5.35 23.67
CA ALA A 199 30.71 4.11 24.08
C ALA A 199 29.29 3.93 23.51
N ASP A 200 28.92 4.71 22.49
CA ASP A 200 27.67 4.49 21.76
C ASP A 200 27.74 3.14 21.03
N VAL A 201 26.64 2.37 21.08
CA VAL A 201 26.55 1.01 20.54
C VAL A 201 25.09 0.70 20.24
N ILE A 202 24.84 -0.03 19.14
CA ILE A 202 23.54 -0.59 18.78
C ILE A 202 23.39 -1.91 19.54
N CYS A 203 22.31 -2.08 20.31
CA CYS A 203 22.05 -3.25 21.14
C CYS A 203 20.90 -4.12 20.60
N LYS A 204 20.67 -5.30 21.21
CA LYS A 204 19.51 -6.15 20.86
C LYS A 204 18.21 -5.35 21.06
N GLY A 205 17.38 -5.31 20.02
CA GLY A 205 16.15 -4.50 19.96
C GLY A 205 16.29 -3.19 19.18
N ASP A 206 17.51 -2.67 18.96
CA ASP A 206 17.75 -1.55 18.03
C ASP A 206 17.79 -2.03 16.57
N ALA A 207 17.85 -3.34 16.34
CA ALA A 207 17.67 -3.94 15.03
C ALA A 207 16.32 -3.52 14.44
N GLY A 208 16.36 -3.09 13.18
CA GLY A 208 15.25 -2.45 12.48
C GLY A 208 15.08 -0.95 12.74
N GLY A 209 15.78 -0.38 13.72
CA GLY A 209 15.77 1.06 13.97
C GLY A 209 16.46 1.85 12.84
N PRO A 210 16.12 3.14 12.67
CA PRO A 210 16.74 3.96 11.65
C PRO A 210 18.19 4.29 11.98
N LEU A 211 18.97 4.42 10.91
CA LEU A 211 20.19 5.20 10.87
C LEU A 211 19.91 6.51 10.09
N LEU A 212 20.18 7.64 10.72
CA LEU A 212 19.86 8.98 10.24
C LEU A 212 21.11 9.80 9.95
N ASN A 213 21.05 10.66 8.93
CA ASN A 213 22.07 11.68 8.66
C ASN A 213 21.88 12.92 9.59
N PRO A 214 22.80 13.92 9.56
CA PRO A 214 22.67 15.15 10.35
C PRO A 214 21.42 16.00 10.10
N ALA A 215 20.68 15.77 8.99
CA ALA A 215 19.41 16.43 8.69
C ALA A 215 18.18 15.67 9.22
N GLY A 216 18.38 14.54 9.90
CA GLY A 216 17.32 13.67 10.42
C GLY A 216 16.69 12.76 9.36
N GLU A 217 17.39 12.52 8.24
CA GLU A 217 16.87 11.74 7.12
C GLU A 217 17.41 10.31 7.13
N LEU A 218 16.54 9.34 6.81
CA LEU A 218 16.84 7.92 6.72
C LEU A 218 17.87 7.63 5.62
N ILE A 219 18.97 6.99 6.02
CA ILE A 219 20.05 6.51 5.13
C ILE A 219 20.25 4.99 5.21
N GLY A 220 19.79 4.36 6.29
CA GLY A 220 19.88 2.91 6.48
C GLY A 220 19.03 2.41 7.65
N ILE A 221 18.98 1.09 7.79
CA ILE A 221 18.26 0.37 8.85
C ILE A 221 19.26 -0.50 9.61
N ASN A 222 19.30 -0.36 10.93
CA ASN A 222 20.22 -1.08 11.81
C ASN A 222 19.95 -2.60 11.71
N SER A 223 20.98 -3.41 11.43
CA SER A 223 20.85 -4.87 11.27
C SER A 223 21.55 -5.62 12.42
N ARG A 224 22.86 -5.45 12.57
CA ARG A 224 23.72 -6.28 13.44
C ARG A 224 24.81 -5.45 14.10
N SER A 225 25.28 -5.87 15.26
CA SER A 225 26.44 -5.26 15.94
C SER A 225 27.19 -6.28 16.80
N TRP A 226 28.36 -5.89 17.28
CA TRP A 226 29.14 -6.69 18.22
C TRP A 226 28.65 -6.64 19.68
N GLN A 227 27.64 -5.81 20.01
CA GLN A 227 27.02 -5.71 21.35
C GLN A 227 27.94 -5.26 22.50
N GLY A 228 29.14 -4.73 22.24
CA GLY A 228 30.07 -4.33 23.29
C GLY A 228 29.52 -3.23 24.20
N GLY A 229 29.32 -3.54 25.48
CA GLY A 229 28.73 -2.65 26.48
C GLY A 229 27.21 -2.78 26.69
N CYS A 230 26.50 -3.57 25.88
CA CYS A 230 25.06 -3.83 26.02
C CYS A 230 24.73 -4.75 27.21
N LEU A 231 23.56 -4.58 27.85
CA LEU A 231 23.14 -5.44 28.95
C LEU A 231 23.01 -6.92 28.52
N GLY A 232 23.76 -7.79 29.20
CA GLY A 232 23.82 -9.23 28.92
C GLY A 232 24.87 -9.65 27.89
N ALA A 233 25.69 -8.71 27.37
CA ALA A 233 26.92 -9.06 26.65
C ALA A 233 28.05 -9.44 27.64
N PRO A 234 29.03 -10.26 27.24
CA PRO A 234 30.22 -10.53 28.04
C PRO A 234 31.01 -9.23 28.29
N ALA A 235 31.48 -9.01 29.51
CA ALA A 235 32.27 -7.81 29.86
C ALA A 235 33.63 -7.71 29.14
N THR A 236 34.06 -8.78 28.45
CA THR A 236 35.24 -8.82 27.58
C THR A 236 34.94 -8.36 26.14
N GLU A 237 33.67 -8.18 25.77
CA GLU A 237 33.30 -7.66 24.45
C GLU A 237 33.32 -6.13 24.46
N ALA A 238 34.33 -5.56 23.80
CA ALA A 238 34.59 -4.12 23.77
C ALA A 238 34.30 -3.48 22.40
N ARG A 239 33.84 -4.25 21.41
CA ARG A 239 33.59 -3.74 20.05
C ARG A 239 32.23 -3.04 19.98
N THR A 240 32.25 -1.74 19.67
CA THR A 240 31.05 -0.91 19.42
C THR A 240 30.57 -0.94 17.96
N GLY A 241 31.29 -1.65 17.09
CA GLY A 241 31.02 -1.67 15.64
C GLY A 241 29.68 -2.31 15.28
N ALA A 242 29.04 -1.77 14.24
CA ALA A 242 27.72 -2.19 13.78
C ALA A 242 27.58 -2.16 12.25
N PHE A 243 26.49 -2.75 11.75
CA PHE A 243 26.13 -2.87 10.34
C PHE A 243 24.67 -2.43 10.16
N SER A 244 24.43 -1.59 9.15
CA SER A 244 23.09 -1.25 8.68
C SER A 244 22.88 -1.68 7.23
N ALA A 245 21.67 -2.12 6.88
CA ALA A 245 21.25 -2.22 5.49
C ALA A 245 21.06 -0.80 4.92
N ARG A 246 21.48 -0.56 3.68
CA ARG A 246 21.30 0.76 3.03
C ARG A 246 19.85 1.00 2.63
N ALA A 247 19.42 2.25 2.79
CA ALA A 247 18.10 2.73 2.39
C ALA A 247 18.16 4.03 1.56
N ASP A 248 19.31 4.72 1.49
CA ASP A 248 19.50 5.94 0.69
C ASP A 248 19.37 5.70 -0.84
N ASP A 249 19.56 4.45 -1.28
CA ASP A 249 19.33 3.97 -2.65
C ASP A 249 17.94 3.36 -2.88
N LEU A 250 17.14 3.13 -1.83
CA LEU A 250 15.85 2.43 -1.92
C LEU A 250 14.63 3.33 -2.11
N ASN A 251 14.79 4.65 -2.30
CA ASN A 251 13.67 5.58 -2.44
C ASN A 251 12.63 5.18 -3.49
N GLY A 252 13.06 4.62 -4.64
CA GLY A 252 12.16 4.10 -5.67
C GLY A 252 11.33 2.93 -5.16
N TRP A 253 11.99 1.88 -4.68
CA TRP A 253 11.35 0.66 -4.14
C TRP A 253 10.44 0.93 -2.94
N ILE A 254 10.81 1.88 -2.07
CA ILE A 254 9.94 2.31 -0.95
C ILE A 254 8.68 2.98 -1.50
N GLN A 255 8.78 3.93 -2.45
CA GLN A 255 7.60 4.58 -3.03
C GLN A 255 6.72 3.59 -3.81
N GLU A 256 7.32 2.67 -4.55
CA GLU A 256 6.66 1.56 -5.25
C GLU A 256 5.82 0.71 -4.29
N THR A 257 6.43 0.19 -3.22
CA THR A 257 5.76 -0.65 -2.22
C THR A 257 4.69 0.12 -1.43
N VAL A 258 4.89 1.43 -1.23
CA VAL A 258 3.97 2.33 -0.53
C VAL A 258 2.78 2.78 -1.41
N ARG A 259 2.89 2.63 -2.73
CA ARG A 259 1.86 3.02 -3.71
C ARG A 259 0.98 1.87 -4.19
N THR A 260 1.33 0.62 -3.91
CA THR A 260 0.54 -0.54 -4.33
C THR A 260 -0.84 -0.50 -3.66
N THR A 261 -1.87 -0.14 -4.42
CA THR A 261 -3.27 -0.18 -3.99
C THR A 261 -3.83 -1.58 -4.22
N THR A 262 -4.37 -2.22 -3.18
CA THR A 262 -5.16 -3.44 -3.36
C THR A 262 -6.47 -3.05 -4.07
N PRO A 263 -6.79 -3.59 -5.27
CA PRO A 263 -8.05 -3.28 -5.94
C PRO A 263 -9.24 -3.66 -5.05
N ARG A 264 -10.30 -2.86 -5.00
CA ARG A 264 -11.49 -3.13 -4.17
C ARG A 264 -11.25 -3.26 -2.66
N ASP A 265 -10.13 -2.77 -2.10
CA ASP A 265 -9.97 -2.63 -0.65
C ASP A 265 -10.73 -1.40 -0.17
N PHE A 266 -11.98 -1.54 0.30
CA PHE A 266 -12.81 -0.39 0.70
C PHE A 266 -12.49 0.08 2.12
N ASN A 267 -11.78 -0.70 2.95
CA ASN A 267 -11.54 -0.37 4.37
C ASN A 267 -10.09 0.06 4.68
N GLY A 268 -9.11 -0.31 3.85
CA GLY A 268 -7.69 0.06 3.95
C GLY A 268 -6.80 -0.99 4.65
N ASP A 269 -7.32 -2.18 4.97
CA ASP A 269 -6.54 -3.28 5.57
C ASP A 269 -5.72 -4.07 4.53
N GLY A 270 -5.86 -3.76 3.25
CA GLY A 270 -5.14 -4.31 2.11
C GLY A 270 -5.62 -5.68 1.64
N ARG A 271 -6.81 -6.13 2.06
CA ARG A 271 -7.61 -7.13 1.33
C ARG A 271 -8.64 -6.46 0.44
N SER A 272 -8.99 -7.11 -0.66
CA SER A 272 -10.16 -6.77 -1.45
C SER A 272 -11.44 -7.18 -0.71
N ASP A 273 -12.41 -6.27 -0.65
CA ASP A 273 -13.77 -6.53 -0.21
C ASP A 273 -14.70 -6.77 -1.43
N ALA A 274 -16.00 -6.89 -1.20
CA ALA A 274 -17.02 -6.87 -2.26
C ALA A 274 -18.17 -5.91 -1.94
N VAL A 275 -18.66 -5.18 -2.96
CA VAL A 275 -19.84 -4.32 -2.82
C VAL A 275 -21.04 -4.95 -3.52
N MET A 276 -22.08 -5.26 -2.74
CA MET A 276 -23.40 -5.61 -3.24
C MET A 276 -24.24 -4.34 -3.43
N VAL A 277 -24.67 -4.11 -4.67
CA VAL A 277 -25.63 -3.06 -5.01
C VAL A 277 -26.99 -3.71 -5.23
N TYR A 278 -27.95 -3.38 -4.36
CA TYR A 278 -29.27 -4.02 -4.34
C TYR A 278 -30.40 -3.01 -4.62
N HIS A 279 -31.20 -3.31 -5.64
CA HIS A 279 -32.37 -2.52 -6.00
C HIS A 279 -33.62 -3.03 -5.26
N HIS A 280 -34.04 -2.31 -4.23
CA HIS A 280 -35.22 -2.66 -3.45
C HIS A 280 -36.51 -2.49 -4.28
N ALA A 281 -37.54 -3.31 -3.97
CA ALA A 281 -38.83 -3.28 -4.68
C ALA A 281 -39.62 -1.96 -4.55
N ASN A 282 -39.17 -1.02 -3.72
CA ASN A 282 -39.69 0.35 -3.59
C ASN A 282 -38.87 1.40 -4.37
N SER A 283 -37.95 0.98 -5.25
CA SER A 283 -37.03 1.82 -6.02
C SER A 283 -35.98 2.58 -5.17
N ALA A 284 -35.68 2.12 -3.96
CA ALA A 284 -34.44 2.50 -3.24
C ALA A 284 -33.27 1.63 -3.72
N ILE A 285 -32.03 2.11 -3.56
CA ILE A 285 -30.82 1.36 -3.93
C ILE A 285 -29.87 1.33 -2.73
N GLY A 286 -29.65 0.15 -2.16
CA GLY A 286 -28.72 -0.04 -1.05
C GLY A 286 -27.34 -0.46 -1.53
N PHE A 287 -26.31 0.18 -0.96
CA PHE A 287 -24.90 -0.19 -1.13
C PHE A 287 -24.44 -0.90 0.14
N TYR A 288 -24.13 -2.20 0.01
CA TYR A 288 -23.74 -3.07 1.10
C TYR A 288 -22.32 -3.57 0.88
N THR A 289 -21.43 -3.34 1.84
CA THR A 289 -20.04 -3.82 1.77
C THR A 289 -19.90 -5.08 2.61
N SER A 290 -19.15 -6.05 2.09
CA SER A 290 -18.78 -7.29 2.76
C SER A 290 -17.26 -7.40 2.76
N LEU A 291 -16.65 -7.24 3.93
CA LEU A 291 -15.19 -7.10 4.04
C LEU A 291 -14.46 -8.41 3.75
N GLY A 292 -13.29 -8.31 3.12
CA GLY A 292 -12.34 -9.40 2.96
C GLY A 292 -11.65 -9.67 4.30
N ASN A 293 -11.69 -10.90 4.80
CA ASN A 293 -11.20 -11.23 6.14
C ASN A 293 -9.92 -12.09 6.12
N SER A 294 -9.22 -12.11 7.26
CA SER A 294 -7.90 -12.79 7.35
C SER A 294 -7.95 -14.32 7.26
N SER A 295 -9.12 -14.92 6.98
CA SER A 295 -9.26 -16.34 6.59
C SER A 295 -9.36 -16.55 5.07
N GLY A 296 -9.20 -15.48 4.26
CA GLY A 296 -9.43 -15.51 2.81
C GLY A 296 -10.90 -15.66 2.47
N GLY A 297 -11.76 -15.07 3.30
CA GLY A 297 -13.20 -15.13 3.19
C GLY A 297 -13.85 -13.76 3.25
N PHE A 298 -15.16 -13.74 3.38
CA PHE A 298 -15.97 -12.55 3.43
C PHE A 298 -16.70 -12.48 4.79
N ASP A 299 -16.88 -11.28 5.32
CA ASP A 299 -17.72 -11.03 6.50
C ASP A 299 -19.20 -10.79 6.09
N ASP A 300 -20.06 -10.41 7.04
CA ASP A 300 -21.47 -10.11 6.75
C ASP A 300 -21.61 -8.84 5.89
N PHE A 301 -22.53 -8.85 4.91
CA PHE A 301 -22.90 -7.65 4.14
C PHE A 301 -23.56 -6.60 5.02
N THR A 302 -22.86 -5.50 5.28
CA THR A 302 -23.32 -4.37 6.09
C THR A 302 -23.63 -3.15 5.22
N ILE A 303 -24.67 -2.39 5.56
CA ILE A 303 -25.14 -1.28 4.73
C ILE A 303 -24.39 0.02 5.03
N GLY A 304 -23.80 0.64 4.01
CA GLY A 304 -23.21 1.98 4.12
C GLY A 304 -24.22 3.07 3.79
N TYR A 305 -24.81 3.01 2.60
CA TYR A 305 -25.73 4.05 2.11
C TYR A 305 -26.96 3.45 1.41
N THR A 306 -28.10 4.14 1.56
CA THR A 306 -29.35 3.88 0.83
C THR A 306 -29.71 5.11 0.01
N VAL A 307 -29.66 4.99 -1.31
CA VAL A 307 -30.22 5.96 -2.25
C VAL A 307 -31.75 6.03 -2.04
N PRO A 308 -32.33 7.23 -1.80
CA PRO A 308 -33.76 7.36 -1.58
C PRO A 308 -34.62 6.87 -2.75
N VAL A 309 -35.84 6.42 -2.45
CA VAL A 309 -36.79 5.87 -3.42
C VAL A 309 -36.98 6.79 -4.65
N ASN A 310 -36.91 6.21 -5.85
CA ASN A 310 -37.08 6.90 -7.14
C ASN A 310 -36.03 7.98 -7.47
N SER A 311 -34.90 8.05 -6.76
CA SER A 311 -33.83 9.01 -7.11
C SER A 311 -33.13 8.66 -8.43
N TRP A 312 -32.87 7.36 -8.64
CA TRP A 312 -32.12 6.82 -9.78
C TRP A 312 -32.73 5.50 -10.27
N ASP A 313 -32.61 5.23 -11.57
CA ASP A 313 -32.94 3.94 -12.18
C ASP A 313 -31.70 3.08 -12.51
N ARG A 314 -31.88 1.75 -12.47
CA ARG A 314 -30.84 0.73 -12.71
C ARG A 314 -30.31 0.69 -14.14
N ALA A 315 -31.15 0.91 -15.14
CA ALA A 315 -30.74 0.91 -16.55
C ALA A 315 -29.97 2.20 -16.91
N SER A 316 -30.22 3.28 -16.16
CA SER A 316 -29.51 4.57 -16.28
C SER A 316 -28.16 4.65 -15.54
N MET A 317 -27.67 3.58 -14.89
CA MET A 317 -26.38 3.57 -14.17
C MET A 317 -25.36 2.51 -14.63
N LYS A 318 -24.11 2.96 -14.78
CA LYS A 318 -22.89 2.13 -14.89
C LYS A 318 -22.02 2.40 -13.67
N LEU A 319 -21.38 1.36 -13.13
CA LEU A 319 -20.65 1.40 -11.85
C LEU A 319 -19.24 0.85 -12.03
N ILE A 320 -18.29 1.51 -11.38
CA ILE A 320 -16.86 1.15 -11.29
C ILE A 320 -16.39 1.29 -9.84
N ALA A 321 -15.31 0.60 -9.49
CA ALA A 321 -14.71 0.64 -8.16
C ALA A 321 -13.19 0.92 -8.26
N GLY A 322 -12.66 1.69 -7.32
CA GLY A 322 -11.25 2.11 -7.31
C GLY A 322 -11.03 3.27 -6.33
N ASP A 323 -9.79 3.48 -5.88
CA ASP A 323 -9.44 4.62 -5.01
C ASP A 323 -9.44 5.92 -5.82
N PHE A 324 -10.58 6.60 -5.93
CA PHE A 324 -10.71 7.79 -6.78
C PHE A 324 -10.16 9.06 -6.10
N ASN A 325 -9.83 9.00 -4.81
CA ASN A 325 -9.43 10.18 -4.01
C ASN A 325 -7.95 10.16 -3.57
N GLY A 326 -7.31 8.98 -3.49
CA GLY A 326 -5.90 8.76 -3.18
C GLY A 326 -5.59 8.46 -1.71
N ASP A 327 -6.60 8.10 -0.90
CA ASP A 327 -6.44 7.81 0.53
C ASP A 327 -6.24 6.32 0.86
N ARG A 328 -6.16 5.48 -0.18
CA ARG A 328 -5.99 4.01 -0.18
C ARG A 328 -7.20 3.21 0.30
N ARG A 329 -8.41 3.74 0.13
CA ARG A 329 -9.65 2.94 0.12
C ARG A 329 -10.29 3.04 -1.25
N ALA A 330 -10.79 1.92 -1.76
CA ALA A 330 -11.64 1.88 -2.93
C ALA A 330 -12.95 2.62 -2.65
N ASP A 331 -13.40 3.38 -3.64
CA ASP A 331 -14.66 4.12 -3.65
C ASP A 331 -15.58 3.53 -4.74
N VAL A 332 -16.85 3.92 -4.78
CA VAL A 332 -17.75 3.59 -5.89
C VAL A 332 -17.96 4.80 -6.80
N GLY A 333 -17.50 4.69 -8.05
CA GLY A 333 -17.78 5.63 -9.12
C GLY A 333 -19.02 5.21 -9.90
N MET A 334 -19.93 6.15 -10.15
CA MET A 334 -21.16 5.92 -10.90
C MET A 334 -21.30 6.93 -12.04
N MET A 335 -21.35 6.44 -13.27
CA MET A 335 -21.86 7.21 -14.39
C MET A 335 -23.39 7.05 -14.45
N TYR A 336 -24.14 8.15 -14.49
CA TYR A 336 -25.61 8.15 -14.54
C TYR A 336 -26.17 9.01 -15.66
N ARG A 337 -27.16 8.50 -16.40
CA ARG A 337 -27.90 9.24 -17.44
C ARG A 337 -29.28 9.71 -16.98
N PHE A 338 -29.52 11.01 -17.13
CA PHE A 338 -30.80 11.66 -16.88
C PHE A 338 -31.74 11.60 -18.10
N GLY A 339 -33.04 11.81 -17.87
CA GLY A 339 -34.07 11.75 -18.89
C GLY A 339 -34.01 12.86 -19.95
N ASP A 340 -33.26 13.93 -19.69
CA ASP A 340 -32.94 14.99 -20.67
C ASP A 340 -31.78 14.59 -21.61
N GLY A 341 -31.13 13.45 -21.37
CA GLY A 341 -29.96 12.97 -22.10
C GLY A 341 -28.62 13.44 -21.53
N SER A 342 -28.59 14.26 -20.47
CA SER A 342 -27.34 14.60 -19.77
C SER A 342 -26.78 13.40 -19.01
N ILE A 343 -25.46 13.35 -18.87
CA ILE A 343 -24.73 12.33 -18.12
C ILE A 343 -23.96 13.02 -17.00
N ARG A 344 -23.86 12.39 -15.84
CA ARG A 344 -23.00 12.86 -14.73
C ARG A 344 -22.18 11.71 -14.18
N MET A 345 -20.97 12.03 -13.74
CA MET A 345 -20.24 11.18 -12.81
C MET A 345 -20.66 11.56 -11.38
N PHE A 346 -20.79 10.54 -10.55
CA PHE A 346 -20.94 10.64 -9.10
C PHE A 346 -19.92 9.74 -8.43
N THR A 347 -19.50 10.09 -7.22
CA THR A 347 -18.59 9.24 -6.43
C THR A 347 -19.12 9.10 -5.01
N GLY A 348 -19.26 7.85 -4.54
CA GLY A 348 -19.55 7.51 -3.15
C GLY A 348 -18.27 7.02 -2.50
N LEU A 349 -17.66 7.85 -1.65
CA LEU A 349 -16.41 7.51 -0.98
C LEU A 349 -16.62 6.41 0.06
N ALA A 350 -15.63 5.56 0.31
CA ALA A 350 -15.67 4.63 1.44
C ALA A 350 -15.15 5.27 2.73
N ASP A 351 -15.76 4.99 3.88
CA ASP A 351 -15.19 5.31 5.19
C ASP A 351 -14.23 4.21 5.71
N ALA A 352 -13.67 4.38 6.90
CA ALA A 352 -12.72 3.43 7.49
C ALA A 352 -13.36 2.09 7.96
N ALA A 353 -14.66 1.89 7.76
CA ALA A 353 -15.36 0.61 7.93
C ALA A 353 -15.71 -0.04 6.57
N GLY A 354 -15.27 0.54 5.45
CA GLY A 354 -15.63 0.12 4.10
C GLY A 354 -17.02 0.59 3.66
N HIS A 355 -17.70 1.43 4.43
CA HIS A 355 -19.07 1.84 4.13
C HIS A 355 -19.09 2.96 3.09
N ILE A 356 -19.72 2.68 1.94
CA ILE A 356 -19.96 3.67 0.88
C ILE A 356 -20.85 4.79 1.43
N GLN A 357 -20.34 6.01 1.38
CA GLN A 357 -20.98 7.23 1.87
C GLN A 357 -21.91 7.85 0.81
N PRO A 358 -22.75 8.85 1.17
CA PRO A 358 -23.63 9.52 0.22
C PRO A 358 -22.87 10.15 -0.96
N PHE A 359 -23.29 9.78 -2.18
CA PHE A 359 -22.64 10.16 -3.43
C PHE A 359 -22.63 11.68 -3.69
N THR A 360 -21.47 12.22 -4.02
CA THR A 360 -21.28 13.60 -4.53
C THR A 360 -21.26 13.62 -6.06
N VAL A 361 -21.58 14.76 -6.68
CA VAL A 361 -21.41 14.95 -8.14
C VAL A 361 -19.94 15.28 -8.43
N SER A 362 -19.33 14.55 -9.35
CA SER A 362 -17.91 14.69 -9.71
C SER A 362 -17.70 15.31 -11.11
N ALA A 363 -18.47 14.92 -12.12
CA ALA A 363 -18.41 15.50 -13.48
C ALA A 363 -19.80 15.67 -14.11
N VAL A 364 -19.95 16.59 -15.07
CA VAL A 364 -21.24 16.87 -15.74
C VAL A 364 -21.06 17.02 -17.26
N VAL A 365 -21.61 16.06 -18.01
CA VAL A 365 -21.64 16.05 -19.47
C VAL A 365 -23.04 16.51 -19.95
N PRO A 366 -23.17 17.66 -20.64
CA PRO A 366 -24.47 18.17 -21.08
C PRO A 366 -25.06 17.30 -22.19
N ALA A 367 -26.39 17.25 -22.29
CA ALA A 367 -27.11 16.48 -23.31
C ALA A 367 -26.69 16.84 -24.76
N SER A 368 -26.26 18.09 -24.97
CA SER A 368 -25.73 18.60 -26.25
C SER A 368 -24.44 17.93 -26.71
N ALA A 369 -23.75 17.16 -25.86
CA ALA A 369 -22.58 16.37 -26.24
C ALA A 369 -22.94 15.10 -27.03
N GLY A 370 -24.21 14.67 -27.05
CA GLY A 370 -24.73 13.69 -28.02
C GLY A 370 -24.30 12.23 -27.84
N TRP A 371 -23.79 11.86 -26.65
CA TRP A 371 -23.37 10.48 -26.35
C TRP A 371 -24.55 9.49 -26.28
N ASP A 372 -24.45 8.35 -27.00
CA ASP A 372 -25.37 7.23 -26.81
C ASP A 372 -24.96 6.39 -25.59
N TRP A 373 -25.83 6.41 -24.58
CA TRP A 373 -25.73 5.61 -23.36
C TRP A 373 -25.48 4.11 -23.60
N ASN A 374 -26.08 3.55 -24.65
CA ASN A 374 -25.99 2.13 -24.95
C ASN A 374 -24.62 1.77 -25.55
N ALA A 375 -23.97 2.73 -26.22
CA ALA A 375 -22.66 2.59 -26.83
C ALA A 375 -21.48 2.78 -25.85
N ILE A 376 -21.75 3.15 -24.59
CA ILE A 376 -20.73 3.33 -23.54
C ILE A 376 -20.49 2.02 -22.77
N GLU A 377 -19.22 1.67 -22.57
CA GLU A 377 -18.70 0.78 -21.52
C GLU A 377 -17.70 1.57 -20.64
N LEU A 378 -17.43 1.12 -19.42
CA LEU A 378 -16.66 1.88 -18.42
C LEU A 378 -15.82 0.95 -17.54
N HIS A 379 -14.53 1.25 -17.40
CA HIS A 379 -13.57 0.52 -16.57
C HIS A 379 -12.81 1.49 -15.65
N SER A 380 -12.18 0.98 -14.60
CA SER A 380 -11.37 1.72 -13.63
C SER A 380 -10.00 1.10 -13.42
N GLY A 381 -9.05 1.93 -12.98
CA GLY A 381 -7.66 1.60 -12.69
C GLY A 381 -6.82 2.88 -12.65
N ASP A 382 -5.63 2.88 -12.04
CA ASP A 382 -4.72 4.04 -12.06
C ASP A 382 -4.06 4.13 -13.45
N PHE A 383 -4.73 4.73 -14.42
CA PHE A 383 -4.28 4.76 -15.81
C PHE A 383 -3.10 5.72 -16.00
N ASN A 384 -2.91 6.73 -15.13
CA ASN A 384 -1.85 7.73 -15.25
C ASN A 384 -0.59 7.46 -14.38
N GLY A 385 -0.72 6.69 -13.30
CA GLY A 385 0.37 6.25 -12.40
C GLY A 385 0.62 7.14 -11.19
N ASP A 386 -0.29 8.05 -10.85
CA ASP A 386 -0.10 9.00 -9.75
C ASP A 386 -0.49 8.45 -8.36
N GLY A 387 -1.24 7.34 -8.30
CA GLY A 387 -1.74 6.70 -7.09
C GLY A 387 -3.26 6.81 -6.88
N ARG A 388 -4.02 7.34 -7.84
CA ARG A 388 -5.50 7.33 -7.85
C ARG A 388 -6.00 6.49 -9.01
N SER A 389 -7.13 5.82 -8.81
CA SER A 389 -7.90 5.26 -9.91
C SER A 389 -8.48 6.37 -10.79
N ASP A 390 -8.40 6.18 -12.10
CA ASP A 390 -9.06 6.95 -13.14
C ASP A 390 -10.24 6.14 -13.71
N ALA A 391 -10.95 6.70 -14.69
CA ALA A 391 -11.99 6.01 -15.46
C ALA A 391 -11.70 6.02 -16.97
N VAL A 392 -11.69 4.84 -17.60
CA VAL A 392 -11.67 4.70 -19.06
C VAL A 392 -13.07 4.35 -19.56
N MET A 393 -13.64 5.26 -20.34
CA MET A 393 -14.85 5.06 -21.11
C MET A 393 -14.51 4.54 -22.50
N VAL A 394 -15.13 3.42 -22.89
CA VAL A 394 -15.03 2.85 -24.23
C VAL A 394 -16.34 3.13 -24.96
N TYR A 395 -16.26 3.74 -26.15
CA TYR A 395 -17.43 4.24 -26.87
C TYR A 395 -17.50 3.71 -28.30
N HIS A 396 -18.57 2.97 -28.59
CA HIS A 396 -18.82 2.39 -29.92
C HIS A 396 -19.60 3.37 -30.80
N HIS A 397 -18.89 4.10 -31.66
CA HIS A 397 -19.51 5.07 -32.57
C HIS A 397 -20.41 4.37 -33.60
N ALA A 398 -21.49 5.05 -34.02
CA ALA A 398 -22.46 4.52 -35.00
C ALA A 398 -21.89 4.24 -36.41
N ASN A 399 -20.61 4.54 -36.67
CA ASN A 399 -19.86 4.21 -37.88
C ASN A 399 -18.89 3.03 -37.69
N SER A 400 -19.02 2.26 -36.61
CA SER A 400 -18.14 1.15 -36.23
C SER A 400 -16.69 1.53 -35.88
N ALA A 401 -16.41 2.79 -35.54
CA ALA A 401 -15.18 3.18 -34.82
C ALA A 401 -15.37 2.97 -33.30
N ILE A 402 -14.27 2.82 -32.57
CA ILE A 402 -14.31 2.68 -31.10
C ILE A 402 -13.33 3.67 -30.47
N GLY A 403 -13.83 4.62 -29.69
CA GLY A 403 -13.03 5.62 -28.99
C GLY A 403 -12.74 5.20 -27.55
N PHE A 404 -11.50 5.39 -27.12
CA PHE A 404 -11.04 5.19 -25.74
C PHE A 404 -10.81 6.56 -25.10
N TYR A 405 -11.66 6.91 -24.14
CA TYR A 405 -11.69 8.22 -23.48
C TYR A 405 -11.33 8.07 -22.00
N THR A 406 -10.33 8.81 -21.52
CA THR A 406 -9.87 8.76 -20.12
C THR A 406 -10.34 10.01 -19.37
N SER A 407 -10.87 9.82 -18.18
CA SER A 407 -11.21 10.86 -17.19
C SER A 407 -10.42 10.55 -15.92
N LEU A 408 -9.57 11.49 -15.49
CA LEU A 408 -8.64 11.26 -14.39
C LEU A 408 -9.33 11.42 -13.02
N GLY A 409 -8.93 10.62 -12.05
CA GLY A 409 -9.33 10.75 -10.66
C GLY A 409 -8.64 11.95 -10.01
N ASN A 410 -9.35 12.74 -9.22
CA ASN A 410 -8.78 13.90 -8.51
C ASN A 410 -8.97 13.81 -6.99
N SER A 411 -8.18 14.57 -6.23
CA SER A 411 -8.08 14.46 -4.76
C SER A 411 -9.34 14.83 -3.94
N SER A 412 -10.47 15.06 -4.61
CA SER A 412 -11.80 15.13 -3.98
C SER A 412 -12.64 13.86 -4.14
N GLY A 413 -12.08 12.80 -4.74
CA GLY A 413 -12.83 11.68 -5.32
C GLY A 413 -13.52 12.06 -6.64
N GLY A 414 -13.11 13.17 -7.24
CA GLY A 414 -13.70 13.69 -8.46
C GLY A 414 -13.17 13.00 -9.71
N PHE A 415 -13.85 13.25 -10.82
CA PHE A 415 -13.48 12.80 -12.16
C PHE A 415 -13.36 14.04 -13.04
N ASP A 416 -12.25 14.17 -13.76
CA ASP A 416 -12.01 15.28 -14.67
C ASP A 416 -12.71 15.06 -16.04
N ASP A 417 -12.58 15.98 -17.00
CA ASP A 417 -13.23 15.82 -18.32
C ASP A 417 -12.72 14.58 -19.08
N PHE A 418 -13.63 13.85 -19.74
CA PHE A 418 -13.28 12.70 -20.58
C PHE A 418 -12.53 13.14 -21.85
N THR A 419 -11.23 12.83 -21.92
CA THR A 419 -10.33 13.17 -23.02
C THR A 419 -10.04 11.96 -23.91
N LEU A 420 -10.02 12.15 -25.23
CA LEU A 420 -9.80 11.08 -26.20
C LEU A 420 -8.31 10.73 -26.32
N GLY A 421 -7.94 9.50 -25.93
CA GLY A 421 -6.59 8.97 -26.14
C GLY A 421 -6.43 8.33 -27.52
N TYR A 422 -7.27 7.34 -27.84
CA TYR A 422 -7.16 6.56 -29.07
C TYR A 422 -8.52 6.26 -29.73
N THR A 423 -8.52 6.14 -31.06
CA THR A 423 -9.68 5.72 -31.86
C THR A 423 -9.30 4.53 -32.73
N VAL A 424 -9.94 3.39 -32.48
CA VAL A 424 -9.91 2.21 -33.35
C VAL A 424 -10.60 2.56 -34.69
N PRO A 425 -9.97 2.32 -35.85
CA PRO A 425 -10.56 2.62 -37.15
C PRO A 425 -11.88 1.88 -37.41
N VAL A 426 -12.74 2.50 -38.22
CA VAL A 426 -14.06 1.96 -38.58
C VAL A 426 -13.99 0.52 -39.11
N ASN A 427 -14.86 -0.34 -38.57
CA ASN A 427 -14.99 -1.76 -38.93
C ASN A 427 -13.75 -2.64 -38.62
N SER A 428 -12.82 -2.19 -37.77
CA SER A 428 -11.69 -3.03 -37.36
C SER A 428 -12.15 -4.18 -36.45
N TRP A 429 -13.09 -3.90 -35.54
CA TRP A 429 -13.61 -4.84 -34.54
C TRP A 429 -15.12 -4.67 -34.36
N ASP A 430 -15.81 -5.79 -34.09
CA ASP A 430 -17.20 -5.81 -33.65
C ASP A 430 -17.33 -5.83 -32.12
N ARG A 431 -18.34 -5.14 -31.58
CA ARG A 431 -18.59 -5.05 -30.14
C ARG A 431 -19.03 -6.38 -29.53
N ALA A 432 -19.89 -7.15 -30.19
CA ALA A 432 -20.35 -8.43 -29.67
C ALA A 432 -19.23 -9.48 -29.65
N SER A 433 -18.12 -9.20 -30.35
CA SER A 433 -16.95 -10.05 -30.52
C SER A 433 -15.76 -9.68 -29.62
N MET A 434 -15.92 -8.75 -28.67
CA MET A 434 -14.90 -8.38 -27.66
C MET A 434 -15.34 -8.56 -26.21
N LYS A 435 -14.36 -8.73 -25.32
CA LYS A 435 -14.47 -8.63 -23.85
C LYS A 435 -13.29 -7.81 -23.35
N LEU A 436 -13.54 -6.86 -22.46
CA LEU A 436 -12.54 -5.87 -22.01
C LEU A 436 -12.29 -6.00 -20.51
N VAL A 437 -11.02 -5.82 -20.13
CA VAL A 437 -10.53 -5.82 -18.74
C VAL A 437 -9.47 -4.73 -18.57
N ALA A 438 -9.30 -4.25 -17.32
CA ALA A 438 -8.29 -3.26 -16.96
C ALA A 438 -7.33 -3.80 -15.90
N GLY A 439 -6.07 -3.36 -15.94
CA GLY A 439 -5.01 -3.78 -15.02
C GLY A 439 -3.64 -3.44 -15.57
N ASP A 440 -2.62 -3.34 -14.71
CA ASP A 440 -1.23 -3.11 -15.15
C ASP A 440 -0.66 -4.39 -15.75
N PHE A 441 -0.81 -4.57 -17.07
CA PHE A 441 -0.37 -5.80 -17.75
C PHE A 441 1.14 -5.81 -18.04
N ASN A 442 1.84 -4.68 -17.87
CA ASN A 442 3.25 -4.53 -18.27
C ASN A 442 4.23 -4.39 -17.07
N GLY A 443 3.76 -3.95 -15.91
CA GLY A 443 4.50 -3.82 -14.65
C GLY A 443 5.06 -2.42 -14.37
N ASP A 444 4.59 -1.38 -15.07
CA ASP A 444 5.06 0.00 -14.90
C ASP A 444 4.23 0.84 -13.92
N ARG A 445 3.18 0.25 -13.35
CA ARG A 445 2.20 0.82 -12.41
C ARG A 445 1.23 1.85 -13.03
N ARG A 446 0.95 1.73 -14.33
CA ARG A 446 -0.27 2.25 -14.93
C ARG A 446 -1.19 1.10 -15.31
N ALA A 447 -2.49 1.24 -15.08
CA ALA A 447 -3.48 0.35 -15.63
C ALA A 447 -3.50 0.48 -17.16
N ASP A 448 -3.60 -0.65 -17.84
CA ASP A 448 -3.73 -0.78 -19.29
C ASP A 448 -5.13 -1.34 -19.62
N VAL A 449 -5.52 -1.41 -20.90
CA VAL A 449 -6.72 -2.14 -21.33
C VAL A 449 -6.35 -3.42 -22.08
N GLY A 450 -6.76 -4.56 -21.51
CA GLY A 450 -6.68 -5.87 -22.13
C GLY A 450 -7.99 -6.19 -22.86
N MET A 451 -7.90 -6.68 -24.08
CA MET A 451 -9.06 -7.10 -24.89
C MET A 451 -8.89 -8.54 -25.37
N MET A 452 -9.83 -9.40 -25.01
CA MET A 452 -10.04 -10.66 -25.71
C MET A 452 -10.97 -10.39 -26.91
N TYR A 453 -10.58 -10.80 -28.12
CA TYR A 453 -11.37 -10.63 -29.34
C TYR A 453 -11.52 -11.93 -30.12
N ARG A 454 -12.73 -12.22 -30.62
CA ARG A 454 -13.04 -13.38 -31.46
C ARG A 454 -13.20 -13.02 -32.93
N PHE A 455 -12.51 -13.78 -33.78
CA PHE A 455 -12.60 -13.67 -35.24
C PHE A 455 -13.69 -14.58 -35.82
N GLY A 456 -14.13 -14.28 -37.05
CA GLY A 456 -15.19 -15.02 -37.75
C GLY A 456 -14.82 -16.46 -38.12
N ASP A 457 -13.54 -16.83 -38.06
CA ASP A 457 -13.06 -18.21 -38.20
C ASP A 457 -13.17 -19.02 -36.89
N GLY A 458 -13.53 -18.37 -35.78
CA GLY A 458 -13.60 -18.97 -34.45
C GLY A 458 -12.29 -18.86 -33.64
N SER A 459 -11.22 -18.29 -34.19
CA SER A 459 -10.00 -18.00 -33.42
C SER A 459 -10.23 -16.84 -32.45
N ILE A 460 -9.49 -16.85 -31.33
CA ILE A 460 -9.51 -15.80 -30.32
C ILE A 460 -8.10 -15.22 -30.20
N ARG A 461 -7.98 -13.92 -29.98
CA ARG A 461 -6.70 -13.28 -29.65
C ARG A 461 -6.83 -12.38 -28.44
N MET A 462 -5.75 -12.28 -27.68
CA MET A 462 -5.57 -11.20 -26.73
C MET A 462 -4.88 -10.03 -27.43
N PHE A 463 -5.31 -8.82 -27.08
CA PHE A 463 -4.70 -7.56 -27.45
C PHE A 463 -4.52 -6.70 -26.20
N THR A 464 -3.53 -5.82 -26.20
CA THR A 464 -3.31 -4.89 -25.08
C THR A 464 -3.08 -3.48 -25.60
N GLY A 465 -3.85 -2.52 -25.10
CA GLY A 465 -3.65 -1.09 -25.31
C GLY A 465 -3.03 -0.50 -24.04
N LEU A 466 -1.74 -0.20 -24.08
CA LEU A 466 -1.02 0.35 -22.93
C LEU A 466 -1.47 1.78 -22.64
N ALA A 467 -1.51 2.22 -21.38
CA ALA A 467 -1.72 3.63 -21.06
C ALA A 467 -0.41 4.43 -21.13
N ASP A 468 -0.46 5.69 -21.56
CA ASP A 468 0.66 6.63 -21.41
C ASP A 468 0.61 7.41 -20.07
N ALA A 469 1.59 8.28 -19.82
CA ALA A 469 1.68 9.07 -18.59
C ALA A 469 0.63 10.20 -18.47
N ALA A 470 -0.31 10.31 -19.41
CA ALA A 470 -1.52 11.14 -19.30
C ALA A 470 -2.79 10.28 -19.09
N GLY A 471 -2.64 8.97 -18.90
CA GLY A 471 -3.74 8.00 -18.81
C GLY A 471 -4.33 7.59 -20.16
N HIS A 472 -3.75 8.00 -21.28
CA HIS A 472 -4.34 7.75 -22.60
C HIS A 472 -3.96 6.35 -23.11
N ILE A 473 -4.98 5.51 -23.32
CA ILE A 473 -4.84 4.20 -23.96
C ILE A 473 -4.27 4.38 -25.37
N GLN A 474 -3.17 3.71 -25.65
CA GLN A 474 -2.42 3.74 -26.90
C GLN A 474 -2.91 2.67 -27.89
N PRO A 475 -2.48 2.69 -29.17
CA PRO A 475 -2.88 1.68 -30.16
C PRO A 475 -2.52 0.25 -29.72
N PHE A 476 -3.52 -0.62 -29.76
CA PHE A 476 -3.43 -1.99 -29.26
C PHE A 476 -2.44 -2.86 -30.06
N THR A 477 -1.62 -3.64 -29.34
CA THR A 477 -0.76 -4.70 -29.89
C THR A 477 -1.42 -6.07 -29.75
N VAL A 478 -1.03 -7.05 -30.58
CA VAL A 478 -1.42 -8.47 -30.40
C VAL A 478 -0.47 -9.10 -29.38
N SER A 479 -1.03 -9.84 -28.42
CA SER A 479 -0.27 -10.48 -27.35
C SER A 479 -0.37 -12.02 -27.37
N ALA A 480 -1.57 -12.59 -27.31
CA ALA A 480 -1.79 -14.04 -27.36
C ALA A 480 -2.69 -14.46 -28.55
N VAL A 481 -2.56 -15.71 -29.02
CA VAL A 481 -3.38 -16.27 -30.12
C VAL A 481 -3.87 -17.68 -29.78
N VAL A 482 -5.18 -17.81 -29.55
CA VAL A 482 -5.87 -19.09 -29.35
C VAL A 482 -6.47 -19.54 -30.69
N PRO A 483 -6.01 -20.67 -31.27
CA PRO A 483 -6.47 -21.10 -32.58
C PRO A 483 -7.93 -21.61 -32.53
N ALA A 484 -8.66 -21.48 -33.64
CA ALA A 484 -10.05 -21.93 -33.76
C ALA A 484 -10.25 -23.42 -33.41
N SER A 485 -9.21 -24.25 -33.61
CA SER A 485 -9.18 -25.67 -33.24
C SER A 485 -9.26 -25.94 -31.73
N ALA A 486 -9.12 -24.92 -30.87
CA ALA A 486 -9.34 -25.05 -29.43
C ALA A 486 -10.84 -25.13 -29.06
N GLY A 487 -11.76 -24.72 -29.95
CA GLY A 487 -13.18 -25.04 -29.83
C GLY A 487 -13.99 -24.29 -28.76
N TRP A 488 -13.51 -23.16 -28.25
CA TRP A 488 -14.20 -22.36 -27.24
C TRP A 488 -15.50 -21.72 -27.75
N ASP A 489 -16.60 -21.85 -26.99
CA ASP A 489 -17.80 -21.03 -27.19
C ASP A 489 -17.62 -19.64 -26.54
N TRP A 490 -17.61 -18.62 -27.38
CA TRP A 490 -17.54 -17.22 -27.00
C TRP A 490 -18.57 -16.77 -25.94
N ASN A 491 -19.77 -17.34 -26.01
CA ASN A 491 -20.89 -16.98 -25.14
C ASN A 491 -20.73 -17.60 -23.75
N ALA A 492 -19.94 -18.67 -23.63
CA ALA A 492 -19.60 -19.35 -22.39
C ALA A 492 -18.36 -18.80 -21.68
N ILE A 493 -17.70 -17.77 -22.23
CA ILE A 493 -16.54 -17.10 -21.63
C ILE A 493 -16.97 -15.88 -20.81
N GLU A 494 -16.51 -15.81 -19.56
CA GLU A 494 -16.38 -14.58 -18.76
C GLU A 494 -14.87 -14.31 -18.50
N LEU A 495 -14.49 -13.04 -18.34
CA LEU A 495 -13.09 -12.61 -18.31
C LEU A 495 -12.86 -11.64 -17.14
N HIS A 496 -11.82 -11.90 -16.35
CA HIS A 496 -11.42 -11.09 -15.20
C HIS A 496 -9.92 -10.79 -15.25
N SER A 497 -9.48 -9.76 -14.53
CA SER A 497 -8.09 -9.32 -14.42
C SER A 497 -7.69 -9.03 -12.97
N GLY A 498 -6.38 -9.00 -12.74
CA GLY A 498 -5.72 -8.76 -11.45
C GLY A 498 -4.39 -9.51 -11.42
N ASP A 499 -3.48 -9.19 -10.52
CA ASP A 499 -2.24 -9.97 -10.33
C ASP A 499 -2.59 -11.29 -9.64
N PHE A 500 -2.72 -12.40 -10.38
CA PHE A 500 -3.10 -13.70 -9.81
C PHE A 500 -1.87 -14.47 -9.29
N ASN A 501 -0.69 -14.24 -9.86
CA ASN A 501 0.52 -15.00 -9.52
C ASN A 501 1.37 -14.38 -8.39
N GLY A 502 1.27 -13.06 -8.18
CA GLY A 502 1.95 -12.26 -7.15
C GLY A 502 3.25 -11.58 -7.60
N ASP A 503 3.45 -11.35 -8.91
CA ASP A 503 4.69 -10.80 -9.46
C ASP A 503 4.68 -9.28 -9.75
N GLY A 504 3.55 -8.61 -9.52
CA GLY A 504 3.36 -7.18 -9.73
C GLY A 504 2.74 -6.79 -11.07
N ARG A 505 2.43 -7.74 -11.96
CA ARG A 505 1.61 -7.52 -13.16
C ARG A 505 0.23 -8.13 -12.99
N SER A 506 -0.76 -7.51 -13.62
CA SER A 506 -2.07 -8.13 -13.82
C SER A 506 -1.97 -9.28 -14.83
N ASP A 507 -2.62 -10.38 -14.53
CA ASP A 507 -2.89 -11.50 -15.44
C ASP A 507 -4.35 -11.42 -15.95
N ALA A 508 -4.76 -12.37 -16.78
CA ALA A 508 -6.15 -12.58 -17.17
C ALA A 508 -6.66 -13.97 -16.77
N VAL A 509 -7.82 -14.04 -16.11
CA VAL A 509 -8.54 -15.28 -15.83
C VAL A 509 -9.79 -15.37 -16.71
N MET A 510 -9.81 -16.39 -17.57
CA MET A 510 -10.98 -16.82 -18.33
C MET A 510 -11.76 -17.84 -17.49
N VAL A 511 -13.03 -17.53 -17.21
CA VAL A 511 -14.00 -18.46 -16.63
C VAL A 511 -14.84 -19.03 -17.77
N TYR A 512 -14.86 -20.36 -17.93
CA TYR A 512 -15.51 -21.02 -19.05
C TYR A 512 -16.57 -22.02 -18.61
N HIS A 513 -17.80 -21.81 -19.07
CA HIS A 513 -18.96 -22.65 -18.77
C HIS A 513 -19.13 -23.75 -19.84
N HIS A 514 -18.59 -24.93 -19.57
CA HIS A 514 -18.67 -26.06 -20.50
C HIS A 514 -20.13 -26.51 -20.70
N ALA A 515 -20.46 -26.99 -21.90
CA ALA A 515 -21.81 -27.47 -22.27
C ALA A 515 -22.31 -28.69 -21.46
N ASN A 516 -21.46 -29.30 -20.63
CA ASN A 516 -21.81 -30.35 -19.66
C ASN A 516 -22.02 -29.82 -18.23
N SER A 517 -22.11 -28.50 -18.04
CA SER A 517 -22.24 -27.81 -16.74
C SER A 517 -21.05 -27.99 -15.79
N ALA A 518 -19.85 -28.24 -16.32
CA ALA A 518 -18.59 -27.96 -15.61
C ALA A 518 -18.18 -26.49 -15.82
N ILE A 519 -17.38 -25.94 -14.89
CA ILE A 519 -16.83 -24.57 -15.02
C ILE A 519 -15.31 -24.63 -14.87
N GLY A 520 -14.58 -24.24 -15.92
CA GLY A 520 -13.12 -24.22 -15.91
C GLY A 520 -12.57 -22.81 -15.68
N PHE A 521 -11.53 -22.71 -14.85
CA PHE A 521 -10.79 -21.48 -14.56
C PHE A 521 -9.41 -21.56 -15.22
N TYR A 522 -9.20 -20.70 -16.21
CA TYR A 522 -8.00 -20.70 -17.06
C TYR A 522 -7.23 -19.39 -16.89
N THR A 523 -5.97 -19.45 -16.46
CA THR A 523 -5.12 -18.27 -16.25
C THR A 523 -4.16 -18.08 -17.42
N SER A 524 -4.05 -16.85 -17.91
CA SER A 524 -3.06 -16.38 -18.89
C SER A 524 -2.26 -15.26 -18.24
N LEU A 525 -0.96 -15.46 -18.04
CA LEU A 525 -0.13 -14.57 -17.23
C LEU A 525 0.29 -13.29 -17.97
N GLY A 526 0.40 -12.19 -17.23
CA GLY A 526 0.91 -10.91 -17.73
C GLY A 526 2.43 -10.93 -17.86
N ASN A 527 2.96 -10.48 -19.00
CA ASN A 527 4.40 -10.40 -19.25
C ASN A 527 4.87 -8.96 -19.51
N SER A 528 6.16 -8.69 -19.32
CA SER A 528 6.77 -7.35 -19.30
C SER A 528 6.75 -6.58 -20.64
N SER A 529 5.93 -6.99 -21.61
CA SER A 529 5.60 -6.24 -22.81
C SER A 529 4.16 -5.71 -22.82
N GLY A 530 3.40 -5.90 -21.72
CA GLY A 530 1.94 -5.83 -21.72
C GLY A 530 1.30 -7.07 -22.34
N GLY A 531 2.07 -8.14 -22.53
CA GLY A 531 1.63 -9.36 -23.20
C GLY A 531 0.88 -10.30 -22.26
N PHE A 532 0.20 -11.26 -22.88
CA PHE A 532 -0.53 -12.34 -22.24
C PHE A 532 0.06 -13.65 -22.74
N ASP A 533 0.33 -14.59 -21.85
CA ASP A 533 0.84 -15.92 -22.18
C ASP A 533 -0.31 -16.89 -22.53
N ASP A 534 -0.03 -18.18 -22.80
CA ASP A 534 -1.08 -19.17 -23.10
C ASP A 534 -2.04 -19.39 -21.91
N PHE A 535 -3.33 -19.55 -22.19
CA PHE A 535 -4.34 -19.89 -21.18
C PHE A 535 -4.14 -21.31 -20.63
N THR A 536 -3.77 -21.41 -19.36
CA THR A 536 -3.51 -22.67 -18.65
C THR A 536 -4.62 -22.99 -17.64
N LEU A 537 -5.04 -24.26 -17.55
CA LEU A 537 -6.11 -24.69 -16.64
C LEU A 537 -5.59 -24.84 -15.21
N GLY A 538 -6.14 -24.05 -14.28
CA GLY A 538 -5.92 -24.23 -12.83
C GLY A 538 -6.91 -25.23 -12.23
N TYR A 539 -8.22 -24.96 -12.36
CA TYR A 539 -9.26 -25.76 -11.71
C TYR A 539 -10.52 -25.95 -12.57
N THR A 540 -11.19 -27.09 -12.39
CA THR A 540 -12.50 -27.39 -12.98
C THR A 540 -13.50 -27.72 -11.88
N VAL A 541 -14.53 -26.89 -11.73
CA VAL A 541 -15.74 -27.17 -10.95
C VAL A 541 -16.44 -28.37 -11.60
N PRO A 542 -16.74 -29.45 -10.84
CA PRO A 542 -17.38 -30.64 -11.40
C PRO A 542 -18.75 -30.36 -12.02
N VAL A 543 -19.14 -31.20 -13.00
CA VAL A 543 -20.43 -31.11 -13.70
C VAL A 543 -21.62 -31.03 -12.75
N ASN A 544 -22.54 -30.10 -13.01
CA ASN A 544 -23.76 -29.85 -12.23
C ASN A 544 -23.54 -29.38 -10.77
N SER A 545 -22.33 -28.98 -10.38
CA SER A 545 -22.11 -28.41 -9.03
C SER A 545 -22.80 -27.06 -8.86
N TRP A 546 -22.69 -26.19 -9.88
CA TRP A 546 -23.20 -24.82 -9.88
C TRP A 546 -23.82 -24.46 -11.24
N ASP A 547 -24.84 -23.61 -11.20
CA ASP A 547 -25.45 -22.97 -12.37
C ASP A 547 -24.90 -21.55 -12.60
N ARG A 548 -24.66 -21.18 -13.86
CA ARG A 548 -24.17 -19.86 -14.26
C ARG A 548 -25.17 -18.74 -13.95
N ALA A 549 -26.47 -18.95 -14.19
CA ALA A 549 -27.47 -17.91 -13.90
C ALA A 549 -27.62 -17.65 -12.39
N SER A 550 -27.09 -18.55 -11.56
CA SER A 550 -27.14 -18.54 -10.10
C SER A 550 -25.81 -18.10 -9.44
N MET A 551 -24.81 -17.64 -10.21
CA MET A 551 -23.54 -17.10 -9.69
C MET A 551 -23.27 -15.64 -10.07
N LYS A 552 -22.44 -14.94 -9.30
CA LYS A 552 -21.84 -13.62 -9.60
C LYS A 552 -20.39 -13.62 -9.12
N LEU A 553 -19.47 -13.09 -9.91
CA LEU A 553 -18.02 -13.16 -9.66
C LEU A 553 -17.40 -11.78 -9.45
N VAL A 554 -16.41 -11.73 -8.54
CA VAL A 554 -15.48 -10.61 -8.33
C VAL A 554 -14.05 -11.15 -8.23
N ALA A 555 -13.06 -10.30 -8.51
CA ALA A 555 -11.65 -10.64 -8.47
C ALA A 555 -10.89 -9.62 -7.60
N GLY A 556 -10.02 -10.08 -6.70
CA GLY A 556 -9.21 -9.24 -5.82
C GLY A 556 -8.46 -10.07 -4.77
N ASP A 557 -7.50 -9.48 -4.06
CA ASP A 557 -6.76 -10.16 -2.97
C ASP A 557 -7.64 -10.32 -1.72
N LEU A 558 -8.48 -11.36 -1.71
CA LEU A 558 -9.44 -11.61 -0.64
C LEU A 558 -8.79 -12.09 0.68
N ASN A 559 -7.47 -12.35 0.69
CA ASN A 559 -6.81 -12.99 1.84
C ASN A 559 -5.63 -12.20 2.42
N GLY A 560 -5.00 -11.32 1.65
CA GLY A 560 -3.89 -10.44 2.04
C GLY A 560 -2.52 -11.04 1.73
N ASP A 561 -2.40 -11.84 0.68
CA ASP A 561 -1.12 -12.41 0.20
C ASP A 561 -0.61 -11.81 -1.12
N ARG A 562 -1.26 -10.73 -1.57
CA ARG A 562 -1.04 -9.98 -2.82
C ARG A 562 -1.29 -10.77 -4.10
N ARG A 563 -2.11 -11.80 -4.04
CA ARG A 563 -2.64 -12.49 -5.22
C ARG A 563 -4.14 -12.30 -5.32
N THR A 564 -4.60 -12.11 -6.54
CA THR A 564 -5.99 -11.97 -6.90
C THR A 564 -6.65 -13.34 -6.74
N ASP A 565 -7.61 -13.43 -5.83
CA ASP A 565 -8.50 -14.57 -5.66
C ASP A 565 -9.80 -14.32 -6.46
N ILE A 566 -10.58 -15.37 -6.72
CA ILE A 566 -11.95 -15.24 -7.24
C ILE A 566 -12.95 -15.39 -6.09
N GLY A 567 -13.69 -14.32 -5.83
CA GLY A 567 -14.87 -14.32 -4.97
C GLY A 567 -16.13 -14.64 -5.78
N MET A 568 -16.94 -15.58 -5.29
CA MET A 568 -18.21 -15.96 -5.91
C MET A 568 -19.36 -15.82 -4.92
N MET A 569 -20.35 -14.99 -5.24
CA MET A 569 -21.67 -15.07 -4.64
C MET A 569 -22.50 -16.10 -5.41
N TYR A 570 -23.12 -17.07 -4.71
CA TYR A 570 -23.94 -18.12 -5.31
C TYR A 570 -25.29 -18.26 -4.63
N ARG A 571 -26.36 -18.45 -5.41
CA ARG A 571 -27.72 -18.72 -4.94
C ARG A 571 -28.11 -20.19 -5.13
N PHE A 572 -28.52 -20.83 -4.05
CA PHE A 572 -29.04 -22.18 -4.03
C PHE A 572 -30.53 -22.26 -4.38
N GLY A 573 -30.99 -23.44 -4.77
CA GLY A 573 -32.39 -23.69 -5.17
C GLY A 573 -33.42 -23.57 -4.04
N ASP A 574 -32.97 -23.60 -2.78
CA ASP A 574 -33.77 -23.26 -1.59
C ASP A 574 -33.89 -21.74 -1.35
N GLY A 575 -33.19 -20.93 -2.15
CA GLY A 575 -33.13 -19.47 -2.04
C GLY A 575 -32.00 -18.95 -1.16
N ALA A 576 -31.22 -19.81 -0.48
CA ALA A 576 -30.07 -19.38 0.31
C ALA A 576 -28.97 -18.80 -0.58
N ILE A 577 -28.29 -17.75 -0.12
CA ILE A 577 -27.15 -17.14 -0.81
C ILE A 577 -25.89 -17.31 0.05
N ARG A 578 -24.75 -17.63 -0.57
CA ARG A 578 -23.46 -17.79 0.12
C ARG A 578 -22.34 -17.14 -0.69
N MET A 579 -21.29 -16.74 0.01
CA MET A 579 -20.01 -16.41 -0.61
C MET A 579 -19.08 -17.63 -0.61
N PHE A 580 -18.29 -17.75 -1.65
CA PHE A 580 -17.20 -18.71 -1.79
C PHE A 580 -15.94 -17.99 -2.27
N THR A 581 -14.77 -18.53 -1.91
CA THR A 581 -13.47 -18.03 -2.37
C THR A 581 -12.68 -19.15 -3.03
N GLY A 582 -12.29 -18.97 -4.30
CA GLY A 582 -11.32 -19.80 -5.00
C GLY A 582 -10.02 -19.03 -5.10
N ARG A 583 -9.02 -19.41 -4.30
CA ARG A 583 -7.77 -18.65 -4.18
C ARG A 583 -6.79 -18.95 -5.31
N ALA A 584 -5.90 -18.02 -5.62
CA ALA A 584 -4.78 -18.30 -6.54
C ALA A 584 -3.59 -18.97 -5.83
N ASP A 585 -2.82 -19.76 -6.58
CA ASP A 585 -1.49 -20.23 -6.17
C ASP A 585 -0.36 -19.40 -6.80
N SER A 586 0.90 -19.80 -6.61
CA SER A 586 2.08 -19.05 -7.13
C SER A 586 2.33 -19.27 -8.63
N ALA A 587 1.42 -19.92 -9.36
CA ALA A 587 1.36 -19.96 -10.81
C ALA A 587 0.13 -19.20 -11.35
N GLY A 588 -0.58 -18.47 -10.48
CA GLY A 588 -1.85 -17.79 -10.81
C GLY A 588 -3.02 -18.74 -10.98
N HIS A 589 -2.91 -20.02 -10.60
CA HIS A 589 -3.96 -21.01 -10.82
C HIS A 589 -4.99 -20.95 -9.70
N ILE A 590 -6.24 -20.66 -10.06
CA ILE A 590 -7.39 -20.71 -9.15
C ILE A 590 -7.54 -22.13 -8.60
N GLN A 591 -7.61 -22.24 -7.28
CA GLN A 591 -7.72 -23.47 -6.52
C GLN A 591 -9.19 -23.81 -6.19
N PRO A 592 -9.49 -25.04 -5.72
CA PRO A 592 -10.85 -25.43 -5.33
C PRO A 592 -11.47 -24.47 -4.30
N PHE A 593 -12.69 -24.01 -4.60
CA PHE A 593 -13.39 -23.00 -3.81
C PHE A 593 -13.80 -23.50 -2.42
N THR A 594 -13.64 -22.64 -1.42
CA THR A 594 -14.12 -22.86 -0.04
C THR A 594 -15.34 -21.97 0.25
N VAL A 595 -16.21 -22.38 1.17
CA VAL A 595 -17.29 -21.52 1.67
C VAL A 595 -16.67 -20.42 2.53
N SER A 596 -16.94 -19.16 2.19
CA SER A 596 -16.39 -18.01 2.91
C SER A 596 -17.42 -17.26 3.76
N ALA A 597 -18.67 -17.13 3.31
CA ALA A 597 -19.75 -16.51 4.09
C ALA A 597 -21.13 -17.10 3.80
N VAL A 598 -22.10 -16.85 4.68
CA VAL A 598 -23.53 -17.09 4.44
C VAL A 598 -24.23 -15.74 4.40
N VAL A 599 -24.80 -15.37 3.25
CA VAL A 599 -25.53 -14.11 3.12
C VAL A 599 -26.90 -14.29 3.80
N PRO A 600 -27.27 -13.50 4.84
CA PRO A 600 -28.43 -13.82 5.67
C PRO A 600 -29.76 -13.89 4.91
N ALA A 601 -30.36 -15.08 4.89
CA ALA A 601 -31.61 -15.36 4.18
C ALA A 601 -32.83 -14.56 4.71
N GLY A 602 -32.77 -14.09 5.97
CA GLY A 602 -33.84 -13.34 6.62
C GLY A 602 -34.16 -11.97 6.01
N ALA A 603 -33.31 -11.45 5.10
CA ALA A 603 -33.54 -10.19 4.41
C ALA A 603 -34.36 -10.32 3.09
N GLY A 604 -34.60 -11.54 2.60
CA GLY A 604 -35.48 -11.78 1.44
C GLY A 604 -34.97 -11.22 0.10
N TRP A 605 -33.65 -11.26 -0.13
CA TRP A 605 -33.00 -10.71 -1.32
C TRP A 605 -33.53 -11.29 -2.66
N ASP A 606 -33.94 -10.43 -3.60
CA ASP A 606 -34.08 -10.83 -5.01
C ASP A 606 -32.72 -10.88 -5.70
N TRP A 607 -32.33 -12.09 -6.10
CA TRP A 607 -31.12 -12.37 -6.88
C TRP A 607 -30.97 -11.51 -8.14
N ASN A 608 -32.07 -11.19 -8.81
CA ASN A 608 -32.08 -10.42 -10.04
C ASN A 608 -31.83 -8.93 -9.77
N ALA A 609 -32.18 -8.45 -8.58
CA ALA A 609 -31.94 -7.08 -8.12
C ALA A 609 -30.51 -6.85 -7.58
N ILE A 610 -29.74 -7.90 -7.32
CA ILE A 610 -28.32 -7.81 -6.92
C ILE A 610 -27.42 -7.57 -8.15
N ARG A 611 -26.55 -6.56 -8.08
CA ARG A 611 -25.22 -6.56 -8.72
C ARG A 611 -24.16 -6.76 -7.64
N LEU A 612 -23.06 -7.42 -8.00
CA LEU A 612 -21.85 -7.56 -7.17
C LEU A 612 -20.73 -6.84 -7.92
N HIS A 613 -19.91 -6.07 -7.19
CA HIS A 613 -18.87 -5.20 -7.74
C HIS A 613 -17.54 -5.38 -7.03
#